data_AF-A0A919VNT6-F1
#
_entry.id   AF-A0A919VNT6-F1
#
_cell.length_a   1.000
_cell.length_b   1.000
_cell.length_c   1.000
_cell.angle_alpha   90.00
_cell.angle_beta   90.00
_cell.angle_gamma   90.00
#
_symmetry.space_group_name_H-M   'P 1'
#
loop_
_entity.id
_entity.type
_entity.pdbx_description
1 polymer ?
#
loop_
_entity_poly.entity_id
_entity_poly.type
_entity_poly.pdbx_seq_one_letter_code
_entity_poly.pdbx_strand_id
1 'polypeptide(L)'
;MLRYVLPVVIGLIWVGIFSFVPEPHRRRINAVVVGGAGAAYISGGSFGLGELAFTTLMTLVAYVGLRSWTFIGIGWLLHTGWDVLHHRRGAPLIPSVHDSSFGCALCDPVIALWCFTGGRSPWRKRQDEDLGV
;
A
#
# COMPACT_ATOMS: atom_id res chain seq x y z
N MET A 1 17.08 7.44 -14.27
CA MET A 1 17.14 7.88 -12.86
C MET A 1 15.78 8.25 -12.30
N LEU A 2 15.04 9.20 -12.90
CA LEU A 2 13.76 9.69 -12.36
C LEU A 2 12.70 8.58 -12.15
N ARG A 3 12.65 7.58 -13.05
CA ARG A 3 11.76 6.41 -12.96
C ARG A 3 11.94 5.52 -11.71
N TYR A 4 13.09 5.59 -11.05
CA TYR A 4 13.37 4.80 -9.84
C TYR A 4 13.24 5.65 -8.57
N VAL A 5 13.64 6.92 -8.65
CA VAL A 5 13.62 7.84 -7.51
C VAL A 5 12.20 8.31 -7.21
N LEU A 6 11.43 8.62 -8.25
CA LEU A 6 10.10 9.20 -8.09
C LEU A 6 9.14 8.27 -7.32
N PRO A 7 9.04 6.96 -7.59
CA PRO A 7 8.19 6.07 -6.79
C PRO A 7 8.59 5.98 -5.32
N VAL A 8 9.90 6.00 -5.02
CA VAL A 8 10.39 6.00 -3.64
C VAL A 8 9.99 7.30 -2.93
N VAL A 9 10.11 8.45 -3.62
CA VAL A 9 9.65 9.74 -3.09
C VAL A 9 8.14 9.74 -2.86
N ILE A 10 7.34 9.17 -3.77
CA ILE A 10 5.89 9.03 -3.58
C ILE A 10 5.58 8.18 -2.34
N GLY A 11 6.28 7.05 -2.15
CA GLY A 11 6.13 6.22 -0.95
C GLY A 11 6.47 6.97 0.34
N LEU A 12 7.53 7.80 0.32
CA LEU A 12 7.90 8.64 1.47
C LEU A 12 6.86 9.75 1.74
N ILE A 13 6.32 10.37 0.69
CA ILE A 13 5.24 11.36 0.81
C ILE A 13 4.00 10.70 1.43
N TRP A 14 3.64 9.49 0.97
CA TRP A 14 2.54 8.71 1.53
C TRP A 14 2.72 8.47 3.03
N VAL A 15 3.89 7.96 3.43
CA VAL A 15 4.26 7.76 4.84
C VAL A 15 4.18 9.07 5.63
N GLY A 16 4.69 10.16 5.07
CA GLY A 16 4.66 11.49 5.68
C GLY A 16 3.23 11.97 5.95
N ILE A 17 2.36 11.93 4.94
CA ILE A 17 0.95 12.35 5.04
C ILE A 17 0.23 11.49 6.09
N PHE A 18 0.31 10.16 5.98
CA PHE A 18 -0.43 9.28 6.88
C PHE A 18 0.14 9.27 8.30
N SER A 19 1.38 9.67 8.52
CA SER A 19 1.94 9.84 9.86
C SER A 19 1.25 10.95 10.66
N PHE A 20 0.57 11.91 10.02
CA PHE A 20 -0.23 12.93 10.72
C PHE A 20 -1.59 12.42 11.22
N VAL A 21 -2.05 11.28 10.70
CA VAL A 21 -3.32 10.70 11.13
C VAL A 21 -3.15 10.07 12.52
N PRO A 22 -4.02 10.36 13.50
CA PRO A 22 -3.95 9.76 14.82
C PRO A 22 -4.30 8.26 14.80
N GLU A 23 -3.76 7.50 15.76
CA GLU A 23 -4.22 6.13 16.02
C GLU A 23 -5.56 6.16 16.76
N PRO A 24 -6.46 5.16 16.57
CA PRO A 24 -6.33 3.97 15.74
C PRO A 24 -6.69 4.18 14.24
N HIS A 25 -7.05 5.40 13.85
CA HIS A 25 -7.55 5.69 12.50
C HIS A 25 -6.49 5.46 11.42
N ARG A 26 -5.23 5.82 11.70
CA ARG A 26 -4.10 5.63 10.79
C ARG A 26 -3.99 4.19 10.31
N ARG A 27 -4.02 3.23 11.22
CA ARG A 27 -3.98 1.80 10.87
C ARG A 27 -5.19 1.38 10.04
N ARG A 28 -6.40 1.74 10.47
CA ARG A 28 -7.64 1.34 9.79
C ARG A 28 -7.70 1.86 8.35
N ILE A 29 -7.32 3.12 8.13
CA ILE A 29 -7.29 3.71 6.79
C ILE A 29 -6.26 2.99 5.92
N ASN A 30 -5.06 2.74 6.43
CA ASN A 30 -4.04 2.00 5.66
C ASN A 30 -4.46 0.57 5.31
N ALA A 31 -5.20 -0.10 6.21
CA ALA A 31 -5.77 -1.41 5.93
C ALA A 31 -6.82 -1.36 4.80
N VAL A 32 -7.69 -0.33 4.80
CA VAL A 32 -8.66 -0.13 3.71
C VAL A 32 -7.96 0.17 2.39
N VAL A 33 -6.93 1.02 2.41
CA VAL A 33 -6.19 1.39 1.19
C VAL A 33 -5.51 0.17 0.57
N VAL A 34 -4.80 -0.65 1.34
CA VAL A 34 -4.12 -1.83 0.79
C VAL A 34 -5.11 -2.84 0.20
N GLY A 35 -6.31 -2.96 0.80
CA GLY A 35 -7.41 -3.75 0.23
C GLY A 35 -7.91 -3.19 -1.10
N GLY A 36 -8.12 -1.86 -1.18
CA GLY A 36 -8.53 -1.18 -2.40
C GLY A 36 -7.49 -1.29 -3.53
N ALA A 37 -6.20 -1.20 -3.19
CA ALA A 37 -5.10 -1.41 -4.13
C ALA A 37 -5.18 -2.81 -4.77
N GLY A 38 -5.43 -3.85 -3.96
CA GLY A 38 -5.65 -5.21 -4.46
C GLY A 38 -6.82 -5.36 -5.43
N ALA A 39 -7.88 -4.54 -5.30
CA ALA A 39 -9.06 -4.59 -6.15
C ALA A 39 -8.88 -3.86 -7.50
N ALA A 40 -7.88 -2.98 -7.63
CA ALA A 40 -7.68 -2.17 -8.83
C ALA A 40 -7.45 -3.02 -10.10
N TYR A 41 -6.84 -4.20 -9.93
CA TYR A 41 -6.53 -5.12 -11.04
C TYR A 41 -7.77 -5.74 -11.70
N ILE A 42 -8.93 -5.80 -11.02
CA ILE A 42 -10.16 -6.37 -11.61
C ILE A 42 -10.56 -5.64 -12.89
N SER A 43 -10.21 -4.35 -13.01
CA SER A 43 -10.48 -3.56 -14.21
C SER A 43 -9.55 -3.87 -15.39
N GLY A 44 -8.44 -4.58 -15.17
CA GLY A 44 -7.40 -4.86 -16.17
C GLY A 44 -7.63 -6.11 -17.00
N GLY A 45 -8.32 -7.13 -16.48
CA GLY A 45 -8.73 -8.34 -17.20
C GLY A 45 -7.58 -9.26 -17.65
N SER A 46 -6.37 -9.02 -17.18
CA SER A 46 -5.13 -9.61 -17.74
C SER A 46 -4.76 -10.96 -17.13
N PHE A 47 -5.24 -11.25 -15.91
CA PHE A 47 -5.14 -12.57 -15.28
C PHE A 47 -6.50 -13.24 -15.07
N GLY A 48 -7.60 -12.65 -15.58
CA GLY A 48 -8.95 -13.21 -15.49
C GLY A 48 -9.36 -13.51 -14.05
N LEU A 49 -9.83 -14.74 -13.77
CA LEU A 49 -10.21 -15.17 -12.42
C LEU A 49 -9.07 -15.07 -11.39
N GLY A 50 -7.81 -15.02 -11.84
CA GLY A 50 -6.67 -14.79 -10.96
C GLY A 50 -6.72 -13.43 -10.25
N GLU A 51 -7.26 -12.39 -10.89
CA GLU A 51 -7.42 -11.05 -10.30
C GLU A 51 -8.47 -11.06 -9.18
N LEU A 52 -9.53 -11.87 -9.34
CA LEU A 52 -10.53 -12.08 -8.29
C LEU A 52 -9.96 -12.85 -7.10
N ALA A 53 -9.17 -13.90 -7.36
CA ALA A 53 -8.49 -14.66 -6.31
C ALA A 53 -7.51 -13.77 -5.53
N PHE A 54 -6.72 -12.96 -6.23
CA PHE A 54 -5.80 -12.01 -5.62
C PHE A 54 -6.54 -10.93 -4.82
N THR A 55 -7.62 -10.35 -5.37
CA THR A 55 -8.44 -9.36 -4.64
C THR A 55 -9.04 -9.96 -3.37
N THR A 56 -9.49 -11.22 -3.43
CA THR A 56 -10.01 -11.94 -2.26
C THR A 56 -8.93 -12.09 -1.19
N LEU A 57 -7.72 -12.52 -1.59
CA LEU A 57 -6.57 -12.60 -0.68
C LEU A 57 -6.25 -11.24 -0.05
N MET A 58 -6.17 -10.19 -0.86
CA MET A 58 -5.89 -8.83 -0.39
C MET A 58 -6.97 -8.33 0.58
N THR A 59 -8.23 -8.66 0.34
CA THR A 59 -9.34 -8.34 1.24
C THR A 59 -9.18 -9.02 2.60
N LEU A 60 -8.79 -10.30 2.62
CA LEU A 60 -8.52 -11.02 3.86
C LEU A 60 -7.34 -10.42 4.63
N VAL A 61 -6.25 -10.11 3.92
CA VAL A 61 -5.06 -9.46 4.50
C VAL A 61 -5.40 -8.09 5.06
N ALA A 62 -6.20 -7.28 4.34
CA ALA A 62 -6.70 -5.98 4.79
C ALA A 62 -7.58 -6.11 6.04
N TYR A 63 -8.49 -7.09 6.07
CA TYR A 63 -9.35 -7.35 7.23
C TYR A 63 -8.55 -7.66 8.49
N VAL A 64 -7.52 -8.50 8.39
CA VAL A 64 -6.59 -8.74 9.51
C VAL A 64 -5.76 -7.49 9.82
N GLY A 65 -5.40 -6.72 8.78
CA GLY A 65 -4.68 -5.45 8.84
C GLY A 65 -5.38 -4.38 9.69
N LEU A 66 -6.72 -4.40 9.79
CA LEU A 66 -7.47 -3.52 10.70
C LEU A 66 -6.98 -3.60 12.16
N ARG A 67 -6.36 -4.72 12.54
CA ARG A 67 -5.81 -4.98 13.87
C ARG A 67 -4.29 -5.10 13.89
N SER A 68 -3.62 -5.27 12.75
CA SER A 68 -2.17 -5.55 12.70
C SER A 68 -1.46 -4.79 11.58
N TRP A 69 -0.53 -3.92 11.96
CA TRP A 69 0.35 -3.22 11.03
C TRP A 69 1.20 -4.17 10.19
N THR A 70 1.61 -5.32 10.73
CA THR A 70 2.37 -6.34 9.99
C THR A 70 1.59 -6.87 8.80
N PHE A 71 0.29 -7.12 8.96
CA PHE A 71 -0.53 -7.60 7.85
C PHE A 71 -0.72 -6.54 6.76
N ILE A 72 -0.79 -5.26 7.12
CA ILE A 72 -0.78 -4.16 6.14
C ILE A 72 0.54 -4.17 5.35
N GLY A 73 1.68 -4.33 6.02
CA GLY A 73 2.98 -4.45 5.36
C GLY A 73 3.08 -5.67 4.44
N ILE A 74 2.58 -6.83 4.87
CA ILE A 74 2.48 -8.03 4.03
C ILE A 74 1.60 -7.75 2.80
N GLY A 75 0.47 -7.06 2.97
CA GLY A 75 -0.40 -6.68 1.86
C GLY A 75 0.32 -5.86 0.79
N TRP A 76 1.13 -4.87 1.19
CA TRP A 76 1.93 -4.10 0.24
C TRP A 76 2.99 -4.94 -0.49
N LEU A 77 3.60 -5.92 0.18
CA LEU A 77 4.54 -6.84 -0.49
C LEU A 77 3.82 -7.81 -1.45
N LEU A 78 2.62 -8.25 -1.11
CA LEU A 78 1.78 -9.04 -2.02
C LEU A 78 1.40 -8.23 -3.25
N HIS A 79 1.01 -6.97 -3.06
CA HIS A 79 0.72 -6.01 -4.13
C HIS A 79 1.95 -5.78 -5.02
N THR A 80 3.13 -5.56 -4.44
CA THR A 80 4.41 -5.47 -5.16
C THR A 80 4.63 -6.70 -6.07
N GLY A 81 4.44 -7.90 -5.52
CA GLY A 81 4.60 -9.14 -6.27
C GLY A 81 3.64 -9.23 -7.46
N TRP A 82 2.39 -8.83 -7.24
CA TRP A 82 1.36 -8.81 -8.27
C TRP A 82 1.67 -7.77 -9.37
N ASP A 83 2.15 -6.59 -9.00
CA ASP A 83 2.62 -5.57 -9.94
C ASP A 83 3.79 -6.03 -10.82
N VAL A 84 4.73 -6.80 -10.26
CA VAL A 84 5.82 -7.38 -11.04
C VAL A 84 5.29 -8.38 -12.07
N LEU A 85 4.30 -9.19 -11.70
CA LEU A 85 3.66 -10.14 -12.64
C LEU A 85 2.94 -9.40 -13.78
N HIS A 86 2.19 -8.35 -13.44
CA HIS A 86 1.48 -7.48 -14.38
C HIS A 86 2.44 -6.74 -15.33
N HIS A 87 3.53 -6.18 -14.79
CA HIS A 87 4.57 -5.52 -15.58
C HIS A 87 5.21 -6.49 -16.59
N ARG A 88 5.54 -7.73 -16.17
CA ARG A 88 6.10 -8.76 -17.06
C ARG A 88 5.16 -9.19 -18.18
N ARG A 89 3.84 -9.11 -17.97
CA ARG A 89 2.84 -9.38 -19.01
C ARG A 89 2.52 -8.18 -19.90
N GLY A 90 3.08 -7.01 -19.62
CA GLY A 90 2.72 -5.78 -20.32
C GLY A 90 1.29 -5.29 -20.01
N ALA A 91 0.74 -5.69 -18.85
CA ALA A 91 -0.62 -5.35 -18.42
C ALA A 91 -0.55 -4.34 -17.26
N PRO A 92 -0.46 -3.03 -17.53
CA PRO A 92 -0.30 -2.02 -16.48
C PRO A 92 -1.53 -1.91 -15.57
N LEU A 93 -1.28 -1.60 -14.30
CA LEU A 93 -2.30 -1.36 -13.26
C LEU A 93 -3.30 -0.29 -13.70
N ILE A 94 -2.80 0.80 -14.26
CA ILE A 94 -3.59 1.84 -14.89
C ILE A 94 -3.39 1.70 -16.41
N PRO A 95 -4.44 1.31 -17.18
CA PRO A 95 -4.31 1.08 -18.63
C PRO A 95 -3.74 2.25 -19.40
N SER A 96 -4.02 3.49 -18.96
CA SER A 96 -3.53 4.73 -19.57
C SER A 96 -2.13 5.15 -19.11
N VAL A 97 -1.51 4.44 -18.16
CA VAL A 97 -0.18 4.75 -17.61
C VAL A 97 0.67 3.48 -17.62
N HIS A 98 1.37 3.22 -18.72
CA HIS A 98 2.13 1.99 -18.95
C HIS A 98 3.19 1.66 -17.87
N ASP A 99 3.74 2.67 -17.19
CA ASP A 99 4.74 2.49 -16.13
C ASP A 99 4.11 2.35 -14.72
N SER A 100 2.77 2.37 -14.60
CA SER A 100 2.07 2.40 -13.29
C SER A 100 2.40 1.21 -12.39
N SER A 101 2.38 -0.02 -12.93
CA SER A 101 2.76 -1.22 -12.16
C SER A 101 4.22 -1.20 -11.72
N PHE A 102 5.13 -0.68 -12.56
CA PHE A 102 6.54 -0.58 -12.18
C PHE A 102 6.77 0.47 -11.08
N GLY A 103 6.02 1.57 -11.13
CA GLY A 103 6.03 2.58 -10.07
C GLY A 103 5.52 2.02 -8.74
N CYS A 104 4.37 1.35 -8.73
CA CYS A 104 3.81 0.76 -7.52
C CYS A 104 4.73 -0.32 -6.93
N ALA A 105 5.33 -1.19 -7.75
CA ALA A 105 6.30 -2.19 -7.29
C ALA A 105 7.52 -1.61 -6.53
N LEU A 106 7.89 -0.35 -6.77
CA LEU A 106 8.98 0.33 -6.05
C LEU A 106 8.48 1.16 -4.86
N CYS A 107 7.25 1.69 -4.93
CA CYS A 107 6.64 2.47 -3.88
C CYS A 107 6.22 1.59 -2.69
N ASP A 108 5.60 0.45 -2.98
CA ASP A 108 4.97 -0.41 -1.98
C ASP A 108 5.95 -0.97 -0.93
N PRO A 109 7.18 -1.39 -1.27
CA PRO A 109 8.15 -1.81 -0.25
C PRO A 109 8.51 -0.70 0.75
N VAL A 110 8.51 0.56 0.32
CA VAL A 110 8.75 1.70 1.23
C VAL A 110 7.62 1.81 2.25
N ILE A 111 6.37 1.70 1.80
CA ILE A 111 5.19 1.73 2.67
C ILE A 111 5.17 0.48 3.58
N ALA A 112 5.53 -0.69 3.04
CA ALA A 112 5.61 -1.94 3.80
C ALA A 112 6.62 -1.85 4.95
N LEU A 113 7.82 -1.32 4.69
CA LEU A 113 8.84 -1.11 5.72
C LEU A 113 8.34 -0.20 6.83
N TRP A 114 7.66 0.90 6.49
CA TRP A 114 7.04 1.77 7.49
C TRP A 114 5.95 1.04 8.30
N CYS A 115 5.11 0.24 7.65
CA CYS A 115 4.10 -0.58 8.33
C CYS A 115 4.76 -1.56 9.32
N PHE A 116 5.87 -2.20 8.96
CA PHE A 116 6.60 -3.10 9.88
C PHE A 116 7.20 -2.39 11.10
N THR A 117 7.39 -1.07 11.05
CA THR A 117 7.77 -0.30 12.26
C THR A 117 6.59 -0.05 13.22
N GLY A 118 5.37 -0.46 12.84
CA GLY A 118 4.13 -0.15 13.56
C GLY A 118 3.49 1.16 13.13
N GLY A 119 3.77 1.63 11.91
CA GLY A 119 3.24 2.90 11.40
C GLY A 119 3.70 4.10 12.23
N ARG A 120 4.99 4.15 12.61
CA ARG A 120 5.53 5.17 13.52
C ARG A 120 5.28 6.58 12.98
N SER A 121 4.85 7.46 13.87
CA SER A 121 4.68 8.88 13.60
C SER A 121 5.64 9.69 14.47
N PRO A 122 6.45 10.60 13.89
CA PRO A 122 7.27 11.55 14.65
C PRO A 122 6.44 12.50 15.52
N TRP A 123 5.16 12.67 15.18
CA TRP A 123 4.26 13.68 15.76
C TRP A 123 3.53 13.20 17.02
N ARG A 124 3.76 11.95 17.44
CA ARG A 124 3.06 11.31 18.55
C ARG A 124 3.16 12.08 19.87
N LYS A 125 4.35 12.62 20.22
CA LYS A 125 4.52 13.39 21.46
C LYS A 125 3.62 14.63 21.54
N ARG A 126 3.37 15.28 20.40
CA ARG A 126 2.55 16.50 20.33
C ARG A 126 1.05 16.19 20.47
N GLN A 127 0.59 15.03 20.00
CA GLN A 127 -0.81 14.63 20.14
C GLN A 127 -1.18 14.25 21.58
N ASP A 128 -0.25 13.63 22.32
CA ASP A 128 -0.44 13.34 23.74
C ASP A 128 -0.47 14.66 24.57
N GLU A 129 0.40 15.63 24.24
CA GLU A 129 0.40 16.99 24.84
C GLU A 129 -0.87 17.80 24.51
N ASP A 130 -1.35 17.81 23.26
CA ASP A 130 -2.55 18.55 22.82
C ASP A 130 -3.86 17.94 23.36
N LEU A 131 -3.86 16.64 23.71
CA LEU A 131 -5.01 15.93 24.29
C LEU A 131 -4.98 15.87 25.83
N GLY A 132 -3.94 16.43 26.46
CA GLY A 132 -3.85 16.54 27.92
C GLY A 132 -3.74 15.20 28.65
N VAL A 133 -3.05 14.21 28.07
CA VAL A 133 -2.78 12.89 28.69
C VAL A 133 -1.33 12.78 29.13
#